data_AF-A0A2V7HBG5-F1
#
_entry.id   AF-A0A2V7HBG5-F1
#
_cell.length_a   1.000
_cell.length_b   1.000
_cell.length_c   1.000
_cell.angle_alpha   90.00
_cell.angle_beta   90.00
_cell.angle_gamma   90.00
#
_symmetry.space_group_name_H-M   'P 1'
#
loop_
_entity.id
_entity.type
_entity.pdbx_description
1 polymer ?
#
loop_
_entity_poly.entity_id
_entity_poly.type
_entity_poly.pdbx_seq_one_letter_code
_entity_poly.pdbx_strand_id
1 'polypeptide(L)'
;MAAGYAFGAVITMEPRRRDNTCVAIGVAAIVLFFLLRTIDVYGDPRHWHVTAPTRLPTFFRYINTTKYPASLQFLLMTLGPTILLLPLFDRARGKVGEWIATFGRVPMFYYLLHIPTIHFAALVVSLVREGKVDSWLFTNHPMMNPPPPDGYMWPLSLLYIVFIVLVTLLYFPCRWYARRRATDPAPWMHYI
;
A
#
# COMPACT_ATOMS: atom_id res chain seq x y z
N MET A 1 7.22 3.79 14.41
CA MET A 1 7.26 5.26 14.53
C MET A 1 8.67 5.79 14.79
N ALA A 2 9.43 5.27 15.78
CA ALA A 2 10.80 5.74 16.06
C ALA A 2 11.78 5.62 14.88
N ALA A 3 11.78 4.48 14.16
CA ALA A 3 12.65 4.29 12.99
C ALA A 3 12.35 5.29 11.84
N GLY A 4 11.08 5.68 11.67
CA GLY A 4 10.70 6.68 10.68
C GLY A 4 11.20 8.08 11.05
N TYR A 5 11.15 8.44 12.34
CA TYR A 5 11.73 9.69 12.83
C TYR A 5 13.25 9.74 12.64
N ALA A 6 13.95 8.66 12.98
CA ALA A 6 15.39 8.54 12.76
C ALA A 6 15.77 8.61 11.26
N PHE A 7 14.94 8.01 10.40
CA PHE A 7 15.14 8.08 8.94
C PHE A 7 15.00 9.51 8.40
N GLY A 8 14.22 10.38 9.07
CA GLY A 8 14.15 11.80 8.74
C GLY A 8 15.53 12.48 8.71
N ALA A 9 16.43 12.11 9.63
CA ALA A 9 17.80 12.63 9.66
C ALA A 9 18.63 12.21 8.44
N VAL A 10 18.35 11.04 7.85
CA VAL A 10 18.99 10.59 6.61
C VAL A 10 18.53 11.43 5.43
N ILE A 11 17.24 11.77 5.37
CA ILE A 11 16.65 12.56 4.28
C ILE A 11 17.18 14.00 4.25
N THR A 12 17.55 14.55 5.40
CA THR A 12 18.15 15.90 5.50
C THR A 12 19.65 15.95 5.16
N MET A 13 20.30 14.81 4.91
CA MET A 13 21.71 14.78 4.51
C MET A 13 21.92 15.35 3.10
N GLU A 14 23.18 15.70 2.79
CA GLU A 14 23.59 16.11 1.46
C GLU A 14 23.22 15.06 0.39
N PRO A 15 22.72 15.46 -0.81
CA PRO A 15 22.08 14.52 -1.75
C PRO A 15 22.90 13.28 -2.08
N ARG A 16 24.21 13.42 -2.32
CA ARG A 16 25.09 12.28 -2.63
C ARG A 16 25.22 11.31 -1.46
N ARG A 17 25.33 11.83 -0.24
CA ARG A 17 25.44 11.01 0.97
C ARG A 17 24.12 10.31 1.28
N ARG A 18 23.02 11.05 1.21
CA ARG A 18 21.66 10.54 1.37
C ARG A 18 21.37 9.39 0.40
N ASP A 19 21.66 9.58 -0.89
CA ASP A 19 21.40 8.57 -1.93
C ASP A 19 22.15 7.28 -1.64
N ASN A 20 23.46 7.38 -1.32
CA ASN A 20 24.28 6.22 -0.97
C ASN A 20 23.76 5.51 0.29
N THR A 21 23.37 6.27 1.32
CA THR A 21 22.80 5.70 2.55
C THR A 21 21.46 5.02 2.29
N CYS A 22 20.58 5.61 1.46
CA CYS A 22 19.30 4.99 1.09
C CYS A 22 19.52 3.69 0.32
N VAL A 23 20.44 3.66 -0.65
CA VAL A 23 20.77 2.44 -1.39
C VAL A 23 21.32 1.37 -0.43
N ALA A 24 22.26 1.73 0.46
CA ALA A 24 22.83 0.80 1.42
C ALA A 24 21.77 0.21 2.36
N ILE A 25 20.91 1.04 2.95
CA ILE A 25 19.83 0.60 3.85
C ILE A 25 18.83 -0.27 3.09
N GLY A 26 18.41 0.15 1.90
CA GLY A 26 17.44 -0.59 1.08
C GLY A 26 17.95 -1.96 0.66
N VAL A 27 19.19 -2.04 0.15
CA VAL A 27 19.84 -3.32 -0.20
C VAL A 27 20.02 -4.19 1.05
N ALA A 28 20.52 -3.64 2.16
CA ALA A 28 20.71 -4.40 3.39
C ALA A 28 19.37 -4.97 3.90
N ALA A 29 18.28 -4.20 3.84
CA ALA A 29 16.95 -4.66 4.23
C ALA A 29 16.42 -5.77 3.33
N ILE A 30 16.61 -5.67 2.01
CA ILE A 30 16.21 -6.71 1.05
C ILE A 30 17.00 -7.99 1.27
N VAL A 31 18.33 -7.88 1.42
CA VAL A 31 19.20 -9.04 1.69
C VAL A 31 18.81 -9.69 3.01
N LEU A 32 18.61 -8.88 4.06
CA LEU A 32 18.18 -9.38 5.37
C LEU A 32 16.81 -10.06 5.30
N PHE A 33 15.87 -9.54 4.49
CA PHE A 33 14.59 -10.19 4.24
C PHE A 33 14.80 -11.60 3.67
N PHE A 34 15.57 -11.74 2.59
CA PHE A 34 15.80 -13.05 1.98
C PHE A 34 16.50 -14.02 2.95
N LEU A 35 17.54 -13.56 3.68
CA LEU A 35 18.26 -14.39 4.65
C LEU A 35 17.36 -14.87 5.79
N LEU A 36 16.60 -13.97 6.42
CA LEU A 36 15.70 -14.35 7.51
C LEU A 36 14.56 -15.22 7.00
N ARG A 37 14.05 -14.96 5.78
CA ARG A 37 12.94 -15.72 5.21
C ARG A 37 13.35 -17.12 4.77
N THR A 38 14.56 -17.32 4.25
CA THR A 38 15.05 -18.67 3.93
C THR A 38 15.34 -19.50 5.17
N ILE A 39 15.92 -18.89 6.21
CA ILE A 39 16.18 -19.56 7.51
C ILE A 39 14.86 -19.88 8.23
N ASP A 40 13.88 -18.97 8.14
CA ASP A 40 12.51 -19.12 8.66
C ASP A 40 12.40 -19.40 10.17
N VAL A 41 13.38 -18.94 10.95
CA VAL A 41 13.42 -19.04 12.42
C VAL A 41 12.87 -17.79 13.11
N TYR A 42 13.05 -16.61 12.50
CA TYR A 42 12.74 -15.33 13.13
C TYR A 42 12.14 -14.31 12.16
N GLY A 43 11.25 -13.47 12.67
CA GLY A 43 10.78 -12.25 12.01
C GLY A 43 9.39 -12.33 11.39
N ASP A 44 8.80 -13.52 11.21
CA ASP A 44 7.38 -13.69 10.86
C ASP A 44 6.80 -14.91 11.60
N PRO A 45 5.60 -14.80 12.20
CA PRO A 45 4.95 -15.92 12.87
C PRO A 45 4.45 -17.01 11.90
N ARG A 46 4.33 -16.71 10.60
CA ARG A 46 3.89 -17.66 9.57
C ARG A 46 5.09 -18.25 8.84
N HIS A 47 5.44 -19.47 9.24
CA HIS A 47 6.42 -20.27 8.53
C HIS A 47 5.94 -20.55 7.10
N TRP A 48 6.78 -20.26 6.10
CA TRP A 48 6.38 -20.42 4.71
C TRP A 48 6.30 -21.88 4.28
N HIS A 49 7.05 -22.77 4.96
CA HIS A 49 7.15 -24.19 4.65
C HIS A 49 6.06 -25.05 5.31
N VAL A 50 5.44 -24.59 6.40
CA VAL A 50 4.41 -25.33 7.13
C VAL A 50 3.05 -25.25 6.41
N THR A 51 2.50 -26.42 6.09
CA THR A 51 1.43 -26.63 5.11
C THR A 51 0.05 -26.72 5.77
N ALA A 52 -0.83 -25.77 5.51
CA ALA A 52 -2.27 -26.04 5.37
C ALA A 52 -2.53 -26.48 3.92
N PRO A 53 -3.62 -27.20 3.57
CA PRO A 53 -3.87 -27.65 2.20
C PRO A 53 -4.21 -26.44 1.32
N THR A 54 -3.17 -25.78 0.83
CA THR A 54 -3.29 -24.50 0.14
C THR A 54 -2.75 -24.67 -1.26
N ARG A 55 -3.60 -24.44 -2.27
CA ARG A 55 -3.25 -24.49 -3.72
C ARG A 55 -2.32 -23.36 -4.17
N LEU A 56 -1.72 -22.62 -3.23
CA LEU A 56 -0.87 -21.48 -3.51
C LEU A 56 0.52 -21.97 -3.95
N PRO A 57 1.03 -21.51 -5.11
CA PRO A 57 2.40 -21.80 -5.52
C PRO A 57 3.42 -21.41 -4.45
N THR A 58 4.51 -22.18 -4.36
CA THR A 58 5.58 -22.00 -3.35
C THR A 58 6.10 -20.56 -3.28
N PHE A 59 6.22 -19.90 -4.43
CA PHE A 59 6.63 -18.50 -4.51
C PHE A 59 5.69 -17.55 -3.74
N PHE A 60 4.37 -17.71 -3.92
CA PHE A 60 3.40 -16.86 -3.21
C PHE A 60 3.41 -17.13 -1.71
N ARG A 61 3.65 -18.37 -1.28
CA ARG A 61 3.83 -18.70 0.13
C ARG A 61 5.07 -18.02 0.71
N TYR A 62 6.17 -17.99 -0.04
CA TYR A 62 7.41 -17.35 0.37
C TYR A 62 7.21 -15.85 0.66
N ILE A 63 6.49 -15.13 -0.18
CA ILE A 63 6.24 -13.68 0.01
C ILE A 63 5.03 -13.36 0.91
N ASN A 64 4.26 -14.37 1.33
CA ASN A 64 3.07 -14.20 2.17
C ASN A 64 3.45 -13.95 3.64
N THR A 65 3.89 -12.73 3.94
CA THR A 65 4.26 -12.26 5.28
C THR A 65 3.07 -11.64 6.02
N THR A 66 3.13 -11.64 7.34
CA THR A 66 2.07 -11.16 8.22
C THR A 66 2.07 -9.62 8.31
N LYS A 67 1.02 -9.00 7.76
CA LYS A 67 0.84 -7.54 7.80
C LYS A 67 0.26 -7.02 9.12
N TYR A 68 -0.58 -7.80 9.79
CA TYR A 68 -1.30 -7.39 10.99
C TYR A 68 -1.20 -8.46 12.10
N PRO A 69 -0.46 -8.20 13.20
CA PRO A 69 0.49 -7.09 13.37
C PRO A 69 1.64 -7.17 12.36
N ALA A 70 2.26 -6.03 12.05
CA ALA A 70 3.33 -5.98 11.04
C ALA A 70 4.55 -6.78 11.50
N SER A 71 4.89 -7.84 10.77
CA SER A 71 6.07 -8.64 11.04
C SER A 71 7.34 -7.93 10.58
N LEU A 72 8.49 -8.31 11.15
CA LEU A 72 9.78 -7.76 10.70
C LEU A 72 10.01 -8.07 9.21
N GLN A 73 9.68 -9.28 8.77
CA GLN A 73 9.83 -9.67 7.37
C GLN A 73 8.90 -8.85 6.46
N PHE A 74 7.67 -8.57 6.88
CA PHE A 74 6.76 -7.67 6.15
C PHE A 74 7.35 -6.26 6.03
N LEU A 75 7.93 -5.72 7.10
CA LEU A 75 8.59 -4.41 7.09
C LEU A 75 9.82 -4.38 6.18
N LEU A 76 10.69 -5.39 6.24
CA LEU A 76 11.89 -5.47 5.39
C LEU A 76 11.52 -5.58 3.91
N MET A 77 10.54 -6.43 3.58
CA MET A 77 10.06 -6.65 2.22
C MET A 77 9.43 -5.39 1.60
N THR A 78 8.77 -4.56 2.41
CA THR A 78 8.06 -3.36 1.92
C THR A 78 8.92 -2.10 1.99
N LEU A 79 9.63 -1.87 3.09
CA LEU A 79 10.47 -0.68 3.27
C LEU A 79 11.79 -0.79 2.51
N GLY A 80 12.39 -1.97 2.38
CA GLY A 80 13.67 -2.15 1.69
C GLY A 80 13.64 -1.63 0.26
N PRO A 81 12.74 -2.13 -0.61
CA PRO A 81 12.57 -1.62 -1.98
C PRO A 81 12.15 -0.14 -2.01
N THR A 82 11.29 0.29 -1.09
CA THR A 82 10.83 1.69 -1.05
C THR A 82 11.98 2.66 -0.78
N ILE A 83 12.85 2.34 0.18
CA ILE A 83 14.03 3.15 0.52
C ILE A 83 15.07 3.08 -0.61
N LEU A 84 15.27 1.90 -1.20
CA LEU A 84 16.19 1.71 -2.32
C LEU A 84 15.82 2.56 -3.55
N LEU A 85 14.52 2.67 -3.85
CA LEU A 85 14.01 3.43 -4.99
C LEU A 85 13.87 4.93 -4.73
N LEU A 86 14.04 5.38 -3.48
CA LEU A 86 13.86 6.78 -3.12
C LEU A 86 14.74 7.76 -3.93
N PRO A 87 16.06 7.49 -4.15
CA PRO A 87 16.89 8.35 -5.00
C PRO A 87 16.42 8.44 -6.45
N LEU A 88 15.76 7.38 -6.96
CA LEU A 88 15.20 7.37 -8.31
C LEU A 88 13.95 8.24 -8.38
N PHE A 89 13.08 8.19 -7.37
CA PHE A 89 11.87 9.00 -7.31
C PHE A 89 12.17 10.49 -7.20
N ASP A 90 13.23 10.89 -6.49
CA ASP A 90 13.66 12.28 -6.41
C ASP A 90 14.07 12.86 -7.77
N ARG A 91 14.57 12.00 -8.67
CA ARG A 91 14.99 12.37 -10.02
C ARG A 91 13.89 12.18 -11.06
N ALA A 92 12.77 11.54 -10.70
CA ALA A 92 11.69 11.28 -11.61
C ALA A 92 11.03 12.60 -12.05
N ARG A 93 11.19 12.95 -13.33
CA ARG A 93 10.55 14.11 -13.97
C ARG A 93 9.49 13.66 -14.96
N GLY A 94 8.52 14.54 -15.24
CA GLY A 94 7.48 14.34 -16.26
C GLY A 94 6.12 13.91 -15.71
N LYS A 95 5.19 13.62 -16.63
CA LYS A 95 3.76 13.42 -16.33
C LYS A 95 3.49 12.29 -15.33
N VAL A 96 4.22 11.18 -15.42
CA VAL A 96 4.07 10.04 -14.50
C VAL A 96 4.57 10.39 -13.10
N GLY A 97 5.70 11.08 -13.00
CA GLY A 97 6.22 11.57 -11.72
C GLY A 97 5.26 12.56 -11.06
N GLU A 98 4.69 13.49 -11.82
CA GLU A 98 3.66 14.42 -11.32
C GLU A 98 2.38 13.70 -10.88
N TRP A 99 1.97 12.67 -11.61
CA TRP A 99 0.81 11.86 -11.28
C TRP A 99 1.01 11.16 -9.92
N ILE A 100 2.14 10.47 -9.72
CA ILE A 100 2.49 9.81 -8.46
C ILE A 100 2.64 10.83 -7.33
N ALA A 101 3.35 11.94 -7.58
CA ALA A 101 3.56 12.99 -6.59
C ALA A 101 2.25 13.67 -6.14
N THR A 102 1.21 13.65 -6.96
CA THR A 102 -0.11 14.19 -6.57
C THR A 102 -0.68 13.45 -5.37
N PHE A 103 -0.62 12.11 -5.35
CA PHE A 103 -1.05 11.33 -4.20
C PHE A 103 -0.15 11.57 -2.99
N GLY A 104 1.17 11.65 -3.21
CA GLY A 104 2.15 11.90 -2.14
C GLY A 104 2.04 13.27 -1.46
N ARG A 105 1.47 14.29 -2.13
CA ARG A 105 1.23 15.62 -1.55
C ARG A 105 0.05 15.67 -0.59
N VAL A 106 -0.93 14.78 -0.79
CA VAL A 106 -2.20 14.77 -0.04
C VAL A 106 -2.58 13.34 0.41
N PRO A 107 -1.65 12.62 1.07
CA PRO A 107 -1.84 11.20 1.38
C PRO A 107 -2.98 10.95 2.37
N MET A 108 -3.19 11.87 3.34
CA MET A 108 -4.29 11.79 4.31
C MET A 108 -5.64 12.02 3.63
N PHE A 109 -5.75 13.03 2.76
CA PHE A 109 -6.95 13.22 1.93
C PHE A 109 -7.30 11.96 1.10
N TYR A 110 -6.31 11.37 0.42
CA TYR A 110 -6.52 10.11 -0.31
C TYR A 110 -6.97 8.99 0.64
N TYR A 111 -6.33 8.87 1.80
CA TYR A 111 -6.68 7.87 2.81
C TYR A 111 -8.15 8.00 3.27
N LEU A 112 -8.61 9.21 3.54
CA LEU A 112 -10.00 9.44 3.94
C LEU A 112 -11.00 9.19 2.82
N LEU A 113 -10.64 9.52 1.57
CA LEU A 113 -11.56 9.43 0.44
C LEU A 113 -11.65 8.03 -0.18
N HIS A 114 -10.55 7.27 -0.23
CA HIS A 114 -10.55 5.98 -0.91
C HIS A 114 -11.43 4.93 -0.21
N ILE A 115 -11.52 4.94 1.12
CA ILE A 115 -12.34 3.99 1.89
C ILE A 115 -13.82 4.09 1.50
N PRO A 116 -14.50 5.26 1.65
CA PRO A 116 -15.89 5.38 1.25
C PRO A 116 -16.08 5.19 -0.26
N THR A 117 -15.10 5.57 -1.08
CA THR A 117 -15.16 5.38 -2.54
C THR A 117 -15.18 3.89 -2.92
N ILE A 118 -14.30 3.08 -2.33
CA ILE A 118 -14.27 1.62 -2.56
C ILE A 118 -15.54 0.97 -2.02
N HIS A 119 -16.00 1.40 -0.83
CA HIS A 119 -17.22 0.87 -0.24
C HIS A 119 -18.45 1.18 -1.12
N PHE A 120 -18.61 2.43 -1.56
CA PHE A 120 -19.67 2.82 -2.49
C PHE A 120 -19.59 2.05 -3.81
N ALA A 121 -18.38 1.90 -4.38
CA ALA A 121 -18.19 1.10 -5.58
C ALA A 121 -18.60 -0.37 -5.37
N ALA A 122 -18.31 -0.96 -4.21
CA ALA A 122 -18.75 -2.31 -3.87
C ALA A 122 -20.28 -2.42 -3.80
N LEU A 123 -20.98 -1.42 -3.23
CA LEU A 123 -22.45 -1.38 -3.22
C LEU A 123 -23.02 -1.31 -4.64
N VAL A 124 -22.47 -0.44 -5.49
CA VAL A 124 -22.89 -0.29 -6.89
C VAL A 124 -22.68 -1.59 -7.67
N VAL A 125 -21.53 -2.24 -7.53
CA VAL A 125 -21.27 -3.48 -8.27
C VAL A 125 -22.13 -4.63 -7.75
N SER A 126 -22.38 -4.71 -6.44
CA SER A 126 -23.31 -5.68 -5.85
C SER A 126 -24.72 -5.49 -6.42
N LEU A 127 -25.21 -4.25 -6.49
CA LEU A 127 -26.51 -3.94 -7.07
C LEU A 127 -26.59 -4.30 -8.57
N VAL A 128 -25.57 -3.98 -9.36
CA VAL A 128 -25.55 -4.27 -10.81
C VAL A 128 -25.47 -5.77 -11.10
N ARG A 129 -24.73 -6.54 -10.29
CA ARG A 129 -24.52 -7.99 -10.53
C ARG A 129 -25.62 -8.85 -9.93
N GLU A 130 -26.03 -8.55 -8.72
CA GLU A 130 -26.90 -9.41 -7.91
C GLU A 130 -28.31 -8.85 -7.77
N GLY A 131 -28.56 -7.62 -8.26
CA GLY A 131 -29.84 -6.94 -8.15
C GLY A 131 -30.18 -6.48 -6.72
N LYS A 132 -29.27 -6.70 -5.76
CA LYS A 132 -29.43 -6.36 -4.35
C LYS A 132 -28.08 -5.98 -3.75
N VAL A 133 -28.12 -5.23 -2.66
CA VAL A 133 -26.94 -4.94 -1.84
C VAL A 133 -26.87 -5.96 -0.72
N ASP A 134 -25.78 -6.73 -0.66
CA ASP A 134 -25.60 -7.70 0.43
C ASP A 134 -25.25 -7.00 1.76
N SER A 135 -25.95 -7.37 2.82
CA SER A 135 -25.67 -6.94 4.20
C SER A 135 -24.24 -7.22 4.65
N TRP A 136 -23.59 -8.24 4.09
CA TRP A 136 -22.19 -8.60 4.30
C TRP A 136 -21.24 -7.44 3.99
N LEU A 137 -21.57 -6.57 3.02
CA LEU A 137 -20.77 -5.40 2.69
C LEU A 137 -20.66 -4.39 3.82
N PHE A 138 -21.55 -4.45 4.82
CA PHE A 138 -21.53 -3.58 6.00
C PHE A 138 -20.93 -4.25 7.24
N THR A 139 -20.71 -5.57 7.21
CA THR A 139 -20.18 -6.35 8.35
C THR A 139 -18.78 -6.90 8.10
N ASN A 140 -18.21 -6.66 6.92
CA ASN A 140 -16.87 -7.08 6.51
C ASN A 140 -15.76 -6.26 7.17
N HIS A 141 -15.44 -6.55 8.42
CA HIS A 141 -14.35 -5.88 9.13
C HIS A 141 -12.98 -6.22 8.50
N PRO A 142 -12.07 -5.24 8.24
CA PRO A 142 -10.79 -5.49 7.57
C PRO A 142 -9.86 -6.50 8.27
N MET A 143 -10.01 -6.66 9.59
CA MET A 143 -9.22 -7.62 10.40
C MET A 143 -9.91 -8.97 10.58
N MET A 144 -11.24 -9.00 10.48
CA MET A 144 -12.07 -10.16 10.82
C MET A 144 -13.14 -10.29 9.76
N ASN A 145 -12.71 -10.56 8.53
CA ASN A 145 -13.63 -10.63 7.42
C ASN A 145 -14.39 -11.97 7.46
N PRO A 146 -15.73 -11.98 7.61
CA PRO A 146 -16.52 -13.20 7.45
C PRO A 146 -16.34 -13.77 6.05
N PRO A 147 -16.57 -15.08 5.86
CA PRO A 147 -16.48 -15.70 4.53
C PRO A 147 -17.37 -14.93 3.54
N PRO A 148 -16.88 -14.65 2.32
CA PRO A 148 -17.65 -13.92 1.33
C PRO A 148 -18.88 -14.76 0.89
N PRO A 149 -19.99 -14.10 0.52
CA PRO A 149 -21.15 -14.79 -0.06
C PRO A 149 -20.79 -15.55 -1.33
N ASP A 150 -21.58 -16.59 -1.64
CA ASP A 150 -21.42 -17.35 -2.87
C ASP A 150 -21.58 -16.45 -4.11
N GLY A 151 -20.64 -16.55 -5.06
CA GLY A 151 -20.63 -15.73 -6.27
C GLY A 151 -20.04 -14.31 -6.12
N TYR A 152 -19.61 -13.94 -4.90
CA TYR A 152 -18.95 -12.66 -4.64
C TYR A 152 -17.51 -12.59 -5.18
N MET A 153 -16.79 -13.72 -5.24
CA MET A 153 -15.40 -13.74 -5.71
C MET A 153 -15.30 -13.46 -7.22
N TRP A 154 -14.38 -12.57 -7.60
CA TRP A 154 -14.19 -12.14 -8.99
C TRP A 154 -12.87 -12.66 -9.57
N PRO A 155 -12.74 -12.78 -10.90
CA PRO A 155 -11.45 -13.02 -11.52
C PRO A 155 -10.49 -11.88 -11.19
N LEU A 156 -9.22 -12.23 -11.00
CA LEU A 156 -8.17 -11.28 -10.61
C LEU A 156 -8.04 -10.11 -11.61
N SER A 157 -8.26 -10.35 -12.90
CA SER A 157 -8.25 -9.32 -13.94
C SER A 157 -9.31 -8.23 -13.71
N LEU A 158 -10.55 -8.62 -13.41
CA LEU A 158 -11.63 -7.68 -13.15
C LEU A 158 -11.36 -6.83 -11.91
N LEU A 159 -10.83 -7.47 -10.85
CA LEU A 159 -10.40 -6.77 -9.64
C LEU A 159 -9.37 -5.67 -9.97
N TYR A 160 -8.37 -5.97 -10.79
CA TYR A 160 -7.37 -4.98 -11.21
C TYR A 160 -7.94 -3.87 -12.09
N ILE A 161 -8.91 -4.17 -12.97
CA ILE A 161 -9.60 -3.14 -13.76
C ILE A 161 -10.33 -2.17 -12.84
N VAL A 162 -11.11 -2.68 -11.89
CA VAL A 162 -11.84 -1.85 -10.91
C VAL A 162 -10.87 -1.03 -10.08
N PHE A 163 -9.78 -1.63 -9.62
CA PHE A 163 -8.71 -0.93 -8.91
C PHE A 163 -8.15 0.26 -9.72
N ILE A 164 -7.79 0.04 -11.00
CA ILE A 164 -7.26 1.09 -11.87
C ILE A 164 -8.29 2.21 -12.07
N VAL A 165 -9.55 1.86 -12.29
CA VAL A 165 -10.64 2.83 -12.44
C VAL A 165 -10.79 3.68 -11.19
N LEU A 166 -10.84 3.07 -10.00
CA LEU A 166 -10.99 3.80 -8.74
C LEU A 166 -9.79 4.70 -8.42
N VAL A 167 -8.56 4.21 -8.64
CA VAL A 167 -7.35 5.02 -8.47
C VAL A 167 -7.34 6.22 -9.43
N THR A 168 -7.75 6.01 -10.68
CA THR A 168 -7.86 7.08 -11.68
C THR A 168 -8.96 8.08 -11.32
N LEU A 169 -10.09 7.61 -10.80
CA LEU A 169 -11.17 8.47 -10.34
C LEU A 169 -10.73 9.35 -9.15
N LEU A 170 -10.00 8.76 -8.19
CA LEU A 170 -9.46 9.45 -7.02
C LEU A 170 -8.34 10.44 -7.36
N TYR A 171 -7.67 10.27 -8.49
CA TYR A 171 -6.64 11.21 -8.94
C TYR A 171 -7.18 12.64 -9.10
N PHE A 172 -8.38 12.81 -9.67
CA PHE A 172 -8.97 14.13 -9.92
C PHE A 172 -9.23 14.94 -8.64
N PRO A 173 -9.92 14.41 -7.60
CA PRO A 173 -10.10 15.12 -6.35
C PRO A 173 -8.78 15.34 -5.62
N CYS A 174 -7.84 14.38 -5.63
CA CYS A 174 -6.51 14.59 -5.04
C CYS A 174 -5.75 15.72 -5.74
N ARG A 175 -5.81 15.81 -7.08
CA ARG A 175 -5.19 16.89 -7.86
C ARG A 175 -5.83 18.24 -7.58
N TRP A 176 -7.14 18.29 -7.44
CA TRP A 176 -7.85 19.51 -7.05
C TRP A 176 -7.43 19.96 -5.65
N TYR A 177 -7.47 19.05 -4.67
CA TYR A 177 -7.14 19.36 -3.28
C TYR A 177 -5.68 19.81 -3.13
N ALA A 178 -4.74 19.13 -3.81
CA ALA A 178 -3.33 19.53 -3.82
C ALA A 178 -3.11 20.93 -4.41
N ARG A 179 -3.85 21.31 -5.46
CA ARG A 179 -3.78 22.67 -6.03
C ARG A 179 -4.41 23.71 -5.12
N ARG A 180 -5.58 23.41 -4.54
CA ARG A 180 -6.28 24.34 -3.63
C ARG A 180 -5.45 24.61 -2.38
N ARG A 181 -4.88 23.57 -1.75
CA ARG A 181 -3.98 23.69 -0.60
C ARG A 181 -2.73 24.54 -0.89
N ALA A 182 -2.27 24.59 -2.15
CA ALA A 182 -1.11 25.38 -2.54
C ALA A 182 -1.42 26.85 -2.89
N THR A 183 -2.67 27.16 -3.25
CA THR A 183 -3.06 28.49 -3.78
C THR A 183 -3.96 29.27 -2.83
N ASP A 184 -4.85 28.59 -2.11
CA ASP A 184 -5.85 29.16 -1.21
C ASP A 184 -6.15 28.15 -0.08
N PRO A 185 -5.21 27.96 0.87
CA PRO A 185 -5.37 26.99 1.94
C PRO A 185 -6.39 27.46 2.98
N ALA A 186 -7.42 26.67 3.19
CA ALA A 186 -8.31 26.84 4.34
C ALA A 186 -7.66 26.24 5.61
N PRO A 187 -7.96 26.75 6.83
CA PRO A 187 -7.31 26.28 8.06
C PRO A 187 -7.40 24.76 8.31
N TRP A 188 -8.51 24.14 7.93
CA TRP A 188 -8.71 22.69 8.11
C TRP A 188 -7.82 21.83 7.18
N MET A 189 -7.30 22.39 6.09
CA MET A 189 -6.48 21.67 5.10
C MET A 189 -5.05 21.38 5.59
N HIS A 190 -4.67 21.88 6.77
CA HIS A 190 -3.40 21.53 7.39
C HIS A 190 -3.46 20.19 8.12
N TYR A 191 -4.66 19.75 8.50
CA TYR A 191 -4.90 18.50 9.23
C TYR A 191 -5.20 17.31 8.31
N ILE A 192 -5.41 17.56 7.00
CA ILE A 192 -5.82 16.59 5.97
C ILE A 192 -4.92 16.70 4.74
#